data_AF-A0A6A7CBI8-F1
#
_entry.id   AF-A0A6A7CBI8-F1
#
_cell.length_a   1.000
_cell.length_b   1.000
_cell.length_c   1.000
_cell.angle_alpha   90.00
_cell.angle_beta   90.00
_cell.angle_gamma   90.00
#
_symmetry.space_group_name_H-M   'P 1'
#
loop_
_entity.id
_entity.type
_entity.pdbx_description
1 polymer ?
#
loop_
_entity_poly.entity_id
_entity_poly.type
_entity_poly.pdbx_seq_one_letter_code
_entity_poly.pdbx_strand_id
1 'polypeptide(L)' 'MTKSYYSLLGLKDIAGKRPTQEEIRKAYKAKALQFHPDKNPDTSAAELFKEVGEAYEVLSDPKKRSQYDR' A
#
# COMPACT_ATOMS: atom_id res chain seq x y z
N MET A 1 11.66 -7.80 10.25
CA MET A 1 10.69 -8.40 9.31
C MET A 1 10.61 -7.50 8.09
N THR A 2 10.84 -8.03 6.89
CA THR A 2 10.79 -7.27 5.64
C THR A 2 9.36 -6.78 5.41
N LYS A 3 9.11 -5.47 5.50
CA LYS A 3 7.81 -4.87 5.15
C LYS A 3 7.57 -5.09 3.65
N SER A 4 6.66 -5.98 3.27
CA SER A 4 6.24 -6.12 1.87
C SER A 4 5.28 -5.00 1.50
N TYR A 5 5.25 -4.57 0.23
CA TYR A 5 4.27 -3.58 -0.25
C TYR A 5 2.83 -4.00 0.01
N TYR A 6 2.55 -5.31 -0.08
CA TYR A 6 1.26 -5.88 0.31
C TYR A 6 0.94 -5.68 1.80
N SER A 7 1.93 -5.73 2.68
CA SER A 7 1.74 -5.50 4.12
C SER A 7 1.48 -4.03 4.43
N LEU A 8 2.16 -3.11 3.73
CA LEU A 8 1.94 -1.66 3.86
C LEU A 8 0.52 -1.26 3.48
N LEU A 9 -0.02 -1.85 2.42
CA LEU A 9 -1.42 -1.67 2.03
C LEU A 9 -2.41 -2.44 2.93
N GLY A 10 -1.95 -3.30 3.84
CA GLY A 10 -2.84 -4.15 4.65
C GLY A 10 -3.50 -5.28 3.85
N LEU A 11 -2.93 -5.65 2.71
CA LEU A 11 -3.37 -6.72 1.81
C LEU A 11 -2.65 -8.05 2.09
N LYS A 12 -1.99 -8.20 3.25
CA LYS A 12 -1.33 -9.47 3.62
C LYS A 12 -2.33 -10.54 4.08
N ASP A 13 -3.52 -10.11 4.48
CA ASP A 13 -4.55 -10.94 5.14
C ASP A 13 -5.54 -11.61 4.17
N ILE A 14 -5.44 -11.31 2.88
CA ILE A 14 -6.23 -11.99 1.84
C ILE A 14 -5.81 -13.47 1.78
N ALA A 15 -6.68 -14.35 2.27
CA ALA A 15 -6.45 -15.78 2.45
C ALA A 15 -5.97 -16.50 1.18
N GLY A 16 -4.65 -16.49 0.95
CA GLY A 16 -3.98 -17.16 -0.17
C GLY A 16 -4.26 -16.61 -1.57
N LYS A 17 -4.90 -15.44 -1.70
CA LYS A 17 -5.23 -14.83 -3.00
C LYS A 17 -4.32 -13.64 -3.29
N ARG A 18 -3.92 -13.44 -4.53
CA ARG A 18 -3.26 -12.19 -4.94
C ARG A 18 -4.31 -11.08 -4.97
N PRO A 19 -4.04 -9.90 -4.40
CA PRO A 19 -5.04 -8.83 -4.38
C PRO A 19 -5.24 -8.32 -5.79
N THR A 20 -6.48 -7.99 -6.13
CA THR A 20 -6.79 -7.39 -7.43
C THR A 20 -6.34 -5.92 -7.45
N GLN A 21 -6.23 -5.37 -8.66
CA GLN A 21 -5.99 -3.93 -8.88
C GLN A 21 -6.95 -3.05 -8.08
N GLU A 22 -8.23 -3.43 -8.04
CA GLU A 22 -9.27 -2.71 -7.30
C GLU A 22 -9.05 -2.77 -5.79
N GLU A 23 -8.66 -3.93 -5.25
CA GLU A 23 -8.32 -4.06 -3.83
C GLU A 23 -7.10 -3.23 -3.45
N ILE A 24 -6.06 -3.23 -4.29
CA ILE A 24 -4.87 -2.38 -4.12
C ILE A 24 -5.25 -0.90 -4.07
N ARG A 25 -6.11 -0.45 -5.00
CA ARG A 25 -6.59 0.93 -5.04
C ARG A 25 -7.47 1.28 -3.83
N LYS A 26 -8.34 0.38 -3.40
CA LYS A 26 -9.23 0.57 -2.25
C LYS A 26 -8.42 0.65 -0.95
N ALA A 27 -7.45 -0.24 -0.78
CA ALA A 27 -6.53 -0.27 0.35
C ALA A 27 -5.67 1.00 0.42
N TYR A 28 -5.10 1.43 -0.71
CA TYR A 28 -4.37 2.68 -0.81
C TYR A 28 -5.24 3.87 -0.38
N LYS A 29 -6.47 3.98 -0.90
CA LYS A 29 -7.40 5.06 -0.53
C LYS A 29 -7.69 5.09 0.98
N ALA A 30 -7.96 3.93 1.57
CA ALA A 30 -8.23 3.83 3.00
C ALA A 30 -7.02 4.26 3.85
N LYS A 31 -5.82 3.79 3.49
CA LYS A 31 -4.57 4.14 4.18
C LYS A 31 -4.18 5.61 3.97
N ALA A 32 -4.34 6.13 2.76
CA ALA A 32 -4.09 7.52 2.42
C ALA A 32 -4.97 8.47 3.22
N LEU A 33 -6.25 8.13 3.43
CA LEU A 33 -7.16 8.90 4.29
C LEU A 33 -6.80 8.80 5.78
N GLN A 34 -6.32 7.64 6.22
CA GLN A 34 -5.91 7.39 7.61
C GLN A 34 -4.61 8.13 7.98
N PHE A 35 -3.67 8.21 7.04
CA PHE A 35 -2.35 8.83 7.22
C PHE A 35 -2.24 10.21 6.56
N HIS A 36 -3.36 10.81 6.15
CA HIS A 36 -3.34 12.11 5.50
C HIS A 36 -2.80 13.18 6.46
N PRO A 37 -1.80 13.98 6.07
CA PRO A 37 -1.15 14.95 6.97
C PRO A 37 -2.12 16.03 7.48
N ASP A 38 -3.15 16.36 6.69
CA ASP A 38 -4.22 17.29 7.10
C ASP A 38 -5.08 16.76 8.25
N LYS A 39 -5.29 15.44 8.31
CA LYS A 39 -6.12 14.80 9.35
C LYS A 39 -5.30 14.22 10.49
N ASN A 40 -4.00 14.02 10.27
CA ASN A 40 -3.10 13.36 11.19
C ASN A 40 -1.78 14.14 11.22
N PRO A 41 -1.57 15.03 12.21
CA PRO A 41 -0.37 15.86 12.31
C PRO A 41 0.87 15.07 12.80
N ASP A 42 0.77 13.74 12.86
CA ASP A 42 1.85 12.89 13.34
C ASP A 42 2.97 12.78 12.29
N THR A 43 4.21 13.01 12.71
CA THR A 43 5.38 12.85 11.84
C THR A 43 5.51 11.43 11.26
N SER A 44 5.00 10.42 11.98
CA SER A 44 5.00 9.04 11.51
C SER A 44 3.97 8.82 10.39
N ALA A 45 2.89 9.61 10.35
CA ALA A 45 1.87 9.51 9.31
C ALA A 45 2.42 9.91 7.94
N ALA A 46 3.27 10.94 7.88
CA ALA A 46 3.93 11.34 6.64
C ALA A 46 4.86 10.24 6.09
N GLU A 47 5.61 9.57 6.97
CA GLU A 47 6.48 8.45 6.57
C GLU A 47 5.65 7.26 6.07
N LEU A 48 4.61 6.87 6.81
CA LEU A 48 3.69 5.80 6.43
C LEU A 48 2.93 6.11 5.13
N PHE A 49 2.53 7.36 4.92
CA PHE A 49 1.89 7.80 3.68
C PHE A 49 2.83 7.65 2.48
N LYS A 50 4.10 8.00 2.66
CA LYS A 50 5.12 7.83 1.62
C LYS A 50 5.36 6.34 1.32
N GLU A 51 5.54 5.51 2.35
CA GLU A 51 5.68 4.04 2.20
C GLU A 51 4.46 3.42 1.47
N VAL A 52 3.25 3.86 1.80
CA VAL A 52 2.00 3.40 1.18
C VAL A 52 1.88 3.88 -0.27
N GLY A 53 2.33 5.09 -0.58
CA GLY A 53 2.39 5.63 -1.94
C GLY A 53 3.34 4.83 -2.84
N GLU A 54 4.54 4.53 -2.36
CA GLU A 54 5.51 3.69 -3.07
C GLU A 54 4.95 2.29 -3.32
N ALA A 55 4.32 1.68 -2.29
CA ALA A 55 3.67 0.39 -2.41
C ALA A 55 2.58 0.39 -3.49
N TYR A 56 1.74 1.42 -3.50
CA TYR A 56 0.70 1.56 -4.51
C TYR A 56 1.28 1.79 -5.91
N GLU A 57 2.31 2.60 -6.07
CA GLU A 57 2.92 2.84 -7.38
C GLU A 57 3.47 1.55 -8.02
N VAL A 58 4.09 0.69 -7.21
CA VAL A 58 4.62 -0.59 -7.68
C VAL A 58 3.50 -1.60 -7.92
N LEU A 59 2.53 -1.71 -7.02
CA LEU A 59 1.48 -2.74 -7.08
C LEU A 59 0.32 -2.39 -8.03
N SER A 60 0.07 -1.11 -8.29
CA SER A 60 -0.97 -0.65 -9.23
C SER A 60 -0.54 -0.78 -10.68
N ASP A 61 0.75 -0.77 -10.98
CA ASP A 61 1.23 -1.02 -12.34
C ASP A 61 1.51 -2.53 -12.52
N PRO A 62 0.83 -3.22 -13.46
CA PRO A 62 1.00 -4.65 -13.64
C PRO A 62 2.42 -5.06 -14.05
N LYS A 63 3.17 -4.18 -14.72
CA LYS A 63 4.55 -4.43 -15.13
C LYS A 63 5.53 -4.23 -13.97
N LYS A 64 5.37 -3.19 -13.15
CA LYS A 64 6.14 -2.98 -11.91
C LYS A 64 5.82 -4.06 -10.89
N ARG A 65 4.54 -4.42 -10.73
CA ARG A 65 4.08 -5.50 -9.86
C ARG A 65 4.69 -6.84 -10.25
N SER A 66 4.67 -7.17 -11.55
CA SER A 66 5.29 -8.40 -12.05
C SER A 66 6.80 -8.44 -11.76
N GLN A 67 7.50 -7.31 -11.89
CA GLN A 67 8.93 -7.21 -11.52
C GLN A 67 9.16 -7.33 -10.01
N TYR A 68 8.25 -6.81 -9.18
CA TYR A 68 8.31 -6.92 -7.73
C TYR A 68 8.01 -8.34 -7.22
N ASP A 69 7.07 -9.03 -7.87
CA ASP A 69 6.66 -10.41 -7.56
C ASP A 69 7.60 -11.48 -8.15
N ARG A 70 8.61 -11.11 -8.95
CA ARG A 70 9.52 -12.02 -9.65
C ARG A 70 10.72 -12.44 -8.81
#